data_AF-A0A1B6G3T2-F1
#
_entry.id   AF-A0A1B6G3T2-F1
#
_cell.length_a   1.000
_cell.length_b   1.000
_cell.length_c   1.000
_cell.angle_alpha   90.00
_cell.angle_beta   90.00
_cell.angle_gamma   90.00
#
_symmetry.space_group_name_H-M   'P 1'
#
loop_
_entity.id
_entity.type
_entity.pdbx_description
1 polymer ?
#
loop_
_entity_poly.entity_id
_entity_poly.type
_entity_poly.pdbx_seq_one_letter_code
_entity_poly.pdbx_strand_id
1 'polypeptide(L)'
;MSLTATRPLVNVYSDKNESTGTTVALPAVFKAPIRPDVVNFVHMNISKNSRQPYAVNKDAGHQTSAESWGTGRAVARIPRVRGGGTHRSGQGAFGNMCRGGRMFAPTKTWRRWHRKVNVNQKRYAMVSAIAATGVPALVMSKGHMVQEVPEIPLVVSDKIQEYNK
;
A
#
# COMPACT_ATOMS: atom_id res chain seq x y z
N MET A 1 20.28 -20.82 10.90
CA MET A 1 19.07 -21.24 11.62
C MET A 1 19.06 -20.48 12.94
N SER A 2 18.22 -19.45 13.12
CA SER A 2 18.12 -18.84 14.45
C SER A 2 17.31 -19.81 15.31
N LEU A 3 17.97 -20.43 16.29
CA LEU A 3 17.32 -21.12 17.40
C LEU A 3 16.55 -20.07 18.20
N THR A 4 15.35 -19.72 17.77
CA THR A 4 14.40 -18.99 18.60
C THR A 4 14.04 -19.91 19.75
N ALA A 5 14.23 -19.45 20.99
CA ALA A 5 13.79 -20.11 22.23
C ALA A 5 12.26 -20.17 22.26
N THR A 6 11.68 -20.97 21.38
CA THR A 6 10.24 -21.20 21.32
C THR A 6 9.89 -22.28 22.31
N ARG A 7 8.95 -22.00 23.22
CA ARG A 7 8.32 -23.04 24.01
C ARG A 7 7.74 -24.10 23.07
N PRO A 8 8.01 -25.39 23.28
CA PRO A 8 7.50 -26.45 22.41
C PRO A 8 5.98 -26.62 22.53
N LEU A 9 5.41 -26.21 23.66
CA LEU A 9 3.99 -26.27 24.00
C LEU A 9 3.47 -24.87 24.32
N VAL A 10 2.24 -24.59 23.92
CA VAL A 10 1.50 -23.34 24.17
C VAL A 10 0.21 -23.68 24.91
N ASN A 11 -0.15 -22.91 25.93
CA ASN A 11 -1.39 -23.12 26.67
C ASN A 11 -2.60 -22.59 25.88
N VAL A 12 -3.74 -23.26 26.04
CA VAL A 12 -5.01 -22.76 25.54
C VAL A 12 -5.73 -22.01 26.67
N TYR A 13 -6.26 -20.83 26.37
CA TYR A 13 -6.98 -19.99 27.32
C TYR A 13 -8.49 -20.03 27.08
N SER A 14 -9.27 -19.99 28.17
CA SER A 14 -10.72 -19.83 28.14
C SER A 14 -11.09 -18.38 27.84
N ASP A 15 -12.39 -18.14 27.65
CA ASP A 15 -12.96 -16.79 27.51
C ASP A 15 -12.81 -15.92 28.76
N LYS A 16 -12.55 -16.53 29.92
CA LYS A 16 -12.30 -15.85 31.19
C LYS A 16 -10.82 -15.56 31.44
N ASN A 17 -9.96 -15.73 30.43
CA ASN A 17 -8.51 -15.54 30.53
C ASN A 17 -7.82 -16.53 31.51
N GLU A 18 -8.39 -17.73 31.66
CA GLU A 18 -7.84 -18.80 32.49
C GLU A 18 -7.25 -19.91 31.61
N SER A 19 -6.16 -20.55 32.02
CA SER A 19 -5.63 -21.71 31.30
C SER A 19 -6.60 -22.89 31.41
N THR A 20 -6.98 -23.49 30.29
CA THR A 20 -7.86 -24.66 30.25
C THR A 20 -7.14 -25.96 30.63
N GLY A 21 -5.82 -25.91 30.89
CA GLY A 21 -4.98 -27.08 31.13
C GLY A 21 -4.63 -27.89 29.88
N THR A 22 -5.24 -27.57 28.73
CA THR A 22 -4.90 -28.14 27.43
C THR A 22 -3.73 -27.38 26.82
N THR A 23 -2.80 -28.13 26.21
CA THR A 23 -1.63 -27.57 25.54
C THR A 23 -1.57 -28.02 24.10
N VAL A 24 -1.04 -27.16 23.23
CA VAL A 24 -0.88 -27.42 21.80
C VAL A 24 0.60 -27.30 21.45
N ALA A 25 1.11 -28.23 20.64
CA ALA A 25 2.46 -28.16 20.12
C ALA A 25 2.61 -26.94 19.20
N LEU A 26 3.63 -26.11 19.45
CA LEU A 26 3.85 -24.91 18.64
C LEU A 26 4.12 -25.31 17.17
N PRO A 27 3.32 -24.85 16.21
CA PRO A 27 3.51 -25.20 14.82
C PRO A 27 4.89 -24.77 14.29
N ALA A 28 5.48 -25.60 13.42
CA ALA A 28 6.82 -25.36 12.87
C ALA A 28 6.98 -24.02 12.13
N VAL A 29 5.88 -23.42 11.66
CA VAL A 29 5.86 -22.10 11.01
C VAL A 29 6.42 -20.99 11.91
N PHE A 30 6.28 -21.10 13.23
CA PHE A 30 6.82 -20.12 14.18
C PHE A 30 8.35 -20.18 14.32
N LYS A 31 8.98 -21.26 13.85
CA LYS A 31 10.44 -21.44 13.82
C LYS A 31 11.06 -21.01 12.48
N ALA A 32 10.24 -20.54 11.54
CA ALA A 32 10.73 -20.13 10.24
C ALA A 32 11.58 -18.85 10.35
N PRO A 33 12.56 -18.66 9.46
CA PRO A 33 13.36 -17.45 9.42
C PRO A 33 12.51 -16.21 9.11
N ILE A 34 12.68 -15.16 9.91
CA ILE A 34 11.99 -13.88 9.72
C ILE A 34 12.80 -13.04 8.73
N ARG A 35 12.26 -12.85 7.51
CA ARG A 35 12.88 -12.03 6.46
C ARG A 35 12.09 -10.73 6.21
N PRO A 36 12.44 -9.62 6.88
CA PRO A 36 11.72 -8.36 6.76
C PRO A 36 11.83 -7.75 5.34
N ASP A 37 12.92 -8.02 4.63
CA ASP A 37 13.14 -7.60 3.24
C ASP A 37 12.12 -8.23 2.28
N VAL A 38 11.88 -9.54 2.40
CA VAL A 38 10.90 -10.25 1.57
C VAL A 38 9.48 -9.82 1.93
N VAL A 39 9.17 -9.67 3.22
CA VAL A 39 7.86 -9.19 3.66
C VAL A 39 7.57 -7.80 3.09
N ASN A 40 8.52 -6.86 3.19
CA ASN A 40 8.36 -5.51 2.64
C ASN A 40 8.20 -5.52 1.11
N PHE A 41 9.01 -6.30 0.40
CA PHE A 41 8.91 -6.44 -1.06
C PHE A 41 7.53 -6.96 -1.49
N VAL A 42 7.04 -8.01 -0.83
CA VAL A 42 5.74 -8.60 -1.13
C VAL A 42 4.61 -7.64 -0.77
N HIS A 43 4.65 -7.04 0.42
CA HIS A 43 3.65 -6.08 0.89
C HIS A 43 3.50 -4.89 -0.07
N MET A 44 4.62 -4.24 -0.44
CA MET A 44 4.61 -3.11 -1.37
C MET A 44 3.98 -3.48 -2.72
N ASN A 45 4.26 -4.67 -3.25
CA ASN A 45 3.75 -5.07 -4.56
C ASN A 45 2.29 -5.54 -4.51
N ILE A 46 1.86 -6.20 -3.44
CA ILE A 46 0.45 -6.58 -3.26
C ILE A 46 -0.41 -5.35 -3.00
N SER A 47 0.05 -4.39 -2.19
CA SER A 47 -0.66 -3.13 -1.91
C SER A 47 -0.97 -2.33 -3.19
N LYS A 48 -0.11 -2.40 -4.21
CA LYS A 48 -0.36 -1.76 -5.51
C LYS A 48 -1.58 -2.35 -6.25
N ASN A 49 -1.98 -3.58 -5.96
CA ASN A 49 -3.04 -4.28 -6.69
C ASN A 49 -4.46 -3.90 -6.27
N SER A 50 -4.65 -3.23 -5.13
CA SER A 50 -5.96 -2.71 -4.72
C SER A 50 -6.23 -1.29 -5.23
N ARG A 51 -5.29 -0.69 -5.97
CA ARG A 51 -5.40 0.70 -6.44
C ARG A 51 -6.33 0.79 -7.65
N GLN A 52 -7.19 1.81 -7.63
CA GLN A 52 -8.01 2.17 -8.79
C GLN A 52 -7.20 3.08 -9.74
N PRO A 53 -7.26 2.83 -11.07
CA PRO A 53 -6.66 3.73 -12.06
C PRO A 53 -7.26 5.13 -11.99
N TYR A 54 -6.41 6.15 -12.07
CA TYR A 54 -6.82 7.54 -12.20
C TYR A 54 -6.07 8.23 -13.34
N ALA A 55 -6.74 9.15 -14.02
CA ALA A 55 -6.18 9.93 -15.11
C ALA A 55 -6.90 11.27 -15.26
N VAL A 56 -6.17 12.30 -15.67
CA VAL A 56 -6.77 13.55 -16.16
C VAL A 56 -7.49 13.33 -17.49
N ASN A 57 -8.49 14.17 -17.78
CA ASN A 57 -9.21 14.12 -19.06
C ASN A 57 -8.24 14.28 -20.24
N LYS A 58 -8.41 13.45 -21.28
CA LYS A 58 -7.57 13.43 -22.50
C LYS A 58 -7.54 14.79 -23.20
N ASP A 59 -8.67 15.49 -23.18
CA ASP A 59 -8.89 16.74 -23.92
C ASP A 59 -8.70 17.99 -23.04
N ALA A 60 -8.35 17.81 -21.76
CA ALA A 60 -8.05 18.93 -20.87
C ALA A 60 -6.89 19.78 -21.41
N GLY A 61 -7.12 21.09 -21.47
CA GLY A 61 -6.15 22.07 -22.02
C GLY A 61 -6.06 22.07 -23.55
N HIS A 62 -6.84 21.25 -24.26
CA HIS A 62 -6.85 21.15 -25.73
C HIS A 62 -8.14 21.67 -26.40
N GLN A 63 -9.17 22.00 -25.61
CA GLN A 63 -10.47 22.48 -26.08
C GLN A 63 -10.48 23.97 -26.47
N THR A 64 -9.31 24.61 -26.59
CA THR A 64 -9.18 26.04 -26.92
C THR A 64 -8.52 26.19 -28.28
N SER A 65 -9.14 26.97 -29.18
CA SER A 65 -8.50 27.34 -30.45
C SER A 65 -7.43 28.42 -30.22
N ALA A 66 -6.17 28.06 -30.42
CA ALA A 66 -5.03 28.93 -30.21
C ALA A 66 -3.92 28.67 -31.23
N GLU A 67 -3.23 29.71 -31.65
CA GLU A 67 -2.11 29.63 -32.60
C GLU A 67 -0.98 30.55 -32.15
N SER A 68 0.26 30.20 -32.46
CA SER A 68 1.40 31.09 -32.19
C SER A 68 1.34 32.29 -33.12
N TRP A 69 1.65 33.47 -32.60
CA TRP A 69 1.77 34.69 -33.42
C TRP A 69 3.13 34.79 -34.14
N GLY A 70 4.00 33.79 -34.00
CA GLY A 70 5.33 33.81 -34.58
C GLY A 70 6.25 34.86 -33.94
N THR A 71 7.22 35.34 -34.71
CA THR A 71 8.15 36.40 -34.33
C THR A 71 7.67 37.77 -34.81
N GLY A 72 8.36 38.86 -34.43
CA GLY A 72 8.02 40.22 -34.87
C GLY A 72 7.00 40.94 -33.99
N ARG A 73 6.65 40.35 -32.85
CA ARG A 73 5.87 40.98 -31.78
C ARG A 73 6.66 40.89 -30.48
N ALA A 74 6.58 41.87 -29.60
CA ALA A 74 7.28 41.91 -28.30
C ALA A 74 6.68 40.94 -27.26
N VAL A 75 6.40 39.71 -27.67
CA VAL A 75 5.78 38.65 -26.86
C VAL A 75 6.38 37.28 -27.21
N ALA A 76 6.38 36.36 -26.25
CA ALA A 76 6.86 34.99 -26.45
C ALA A 76 6.02 34.21 -27.49
N ARG A 77 6.68 33.25 -28.17
CA ARG A 77 6.13 32.45 -29.29
C ARG A 77 5.12 31.36 -28.89
N ILE A 78 4.53 31.44 -27.70
CA ILE A 78 3.54 30.47 -27.21
C ILE A 78 2.23 30.59 -28.01
N PRO A 79 1.47 29.50 -28.25
CA PRO A 79 0.13 29.61 -28.82
C PRO A 79 -0.77 30.51 -27.96
N ARG A 80 -1.52 31.39 -28.62
CA ARG A 80 -2.43 32.36 -27.98
C ARG A 80 -3.85 32.17 -28.47
N VAL A 81 -4.82 32.32 -27.57
CA VAL A 81 -6.25 32.17 -27.87
C VAL A 81 -6.67 33.19 -28.93
N ARG A 82 -7.35 32.73 -29.98
CA ARG A 82 -7.86 33.58 -31.07
C ARG A 82 -9.08 34.40 -30.63
N GLY A 83 -9.48 35.37 -31.45
CA GLY A 83 -10.66 36.22 -31.21
C GLY A 83 -10.32 37.54 -30.50
N GLY A 84 -11.36 38.21 -30.00
CA GLY A 84 -11.29 39.48 -29.29
C GLY A 84 -12.53 39.71 -28.42
N GLY A 85 -12.54 40.76 -27.60
CA GLY A 85 -13.70 41.14 -26.78
C GLY A 85 -13.83 40.41 -25.44
N THR A 86 -12.93 39.47 -25.12
CA THR A 86 -12.90 38.79 -23.81
C THR A 86 -11.49 38.85 -23.22
N HIS A 87 -11.38 38.83 -21.88
CA HIS A 87 -10.08 38.80 -21.20
C HIS A 87 -9.23 37.58 -21.57
N ARG A 88 -9.84 36.50 -22.08
CA ARG A 88 -9.14 35.26 -22.46
C ARG A 88 -8.43 35.38 -23.81
N SER A 89 -8.90 36.25 -24.71
CA SER A 89 -8.33 36.43 -26.04
C SER A 89 -6.89 36.96 -25.96
N GLY A 90 -5.97 36.39 -26.74
CA GLY A 90 -4.54 36.78 -26.74
C GLY A 90 -3.70 36.22 -25.57
N GLN A 91 -4.30 35.53 -24.60
CA GLN A 91 -3.56 34.84 -23.54
C GLN A 91 -2.93 33.53 -24.04
N GLY A 92 -1.86 33.07 -23.37
CA GLY A 92 -1.20 31.79 -23.68
C GLY A 92 -2.08 30.57 -23.41
N ALA A 93 -1.98 29.56 -24.27
CA ALA A 93 -2.71 28.30 -24.21
C ALA A 93 -1.81 27.10 -24.57
N PHE A 94 -2.35 25.88 -24.43
CA PHE A 94 -1.71 24.56 -24.66
C PHE A 94 -0.49 24.22 -23.80
N GLY A 95 0.45 25.14 -23.61
CA GLY A 95 1.71 24.89 -22.90
C GLY A 95 1.48 24.48 -21.44
N ASN A 96 2.36 23.61 -20.93
CA ASN A 96 2.36 23.19 -19.52
C ASN A 96 2.72 24.34 -18.55
N MET A 97 3.35 25.40 -19.05
CA MET A 97 3.61 26.63 -18.33
C MET A 97 2.47 27.66 -18.42
N CYS A 98 1.43 27.39 -19.21
CA CYS A 98 0.29 28.30 -19.37
C CYS A 98 -0.81 28.00 -18.37
N ARG A 99 -1.40 29.05 -17.78
CA ARG A 99 -2.63 28.91 -16.98
C ARG A 99 -3.77 28.38 -17.84
N GLY A 100 -4.37 27.26 -17.41
CA GLY A 100 -5.41 26.54 -18.16
C GLY A 100 -4.88 25.79 -19.40
N GLY A 101 -3.55 25.69 -19.56
CA GLY A 101 -2.92 24.83 -20.56
C GLY A 101 -2.86 23.36 -20.13
N ARG A 102 -2.27 22.52 -20.98
CA ARG A 102 -2.19 21.08 -20.73
C ARG A 102 -0.91 20.73 -20.00
N MET A 103 -1.02 19.87 -18.98
CA MET A 103 0.14 19.32 -18.26
C MET A 103 1.07 18.52 -19.18
N PHE A 104 2.38 18.58 -18.93
CA PHE A 104 3.36 17.70 -19.58
C PHE A 104 3.21 16.26 -19.06
N ALA A 105 3.29 15.27 -19.95
CA ALA A 105 3.05 13.84 -19.65
C ALA A 105 1.78 13.59 -18.80
N PRO A 106 0.58 13.92 -19.30
CA PRO A 106 -0.67 13.69 -18.58
C PRO A 106 -0.82 12.24 -18.10
N THR A 107 -1.25 12.05 -16.85
CA THR A 107 -1.52 10.72 -16.27
C THR A 107 -2.43 9.90 -17.19
N LYS A 108 -2.10 8.63 -17.39
CA LYS A 108 -2.84 7.72 -18.28
C LYS A 108 -3.42 6.55 -17.50
N THR A 109 -4.59 6.10 -17.93
CA THR A 109 -5.29 4.95 -17.34
C THR A 109 -4.48 3.67 -17.48
N TRP A 110 -3.76 3.48 -18.59
CA TRP A 110 -2.91 2.30 -18.87
C TRP A 110 -1.55 2.29 -18.15
N ARG A 111 -1.33 3.16 -17.16
CA ARG A 111 -0.18 3.02 -16.24
C ARG A 111 -0.19 1.61 -15.66
N ARG A 112 1.00 1.01 -15.46
CA ARG A 112 1.10 -0.31 -14.82
C ARG A 112 0.82 -0.21 -13.31
N TRP A 113 -0.45 -0.33 -12.94
CA TRP A 113 -0.93 -0.34 -11.54
C TRP A 113 -0.57 -1.64 -10.84
N HIS A 114 -0.89 -2.77 -11.48
CA HIS A 114 -0.80 -4.09 -10.87
C HIS A 114 0.60 -4.71 -11.02
N ARG A 115 0.99 -5.50 -10.01
CA ARG A 115 2.24 -6.25 -9.94
C ARG A 115 1.97 -7.71 -9.58
N LYS A 116 2.46 -8.62 -10.43
CA LYS A 116 2.52 -10.05 -10.13
C LYS A 116 3.69 -10.30 -9.18
N VAL A 117 3.44 -11.11 -8.16
CA VAL A 117 4.44 -11.58 -7.20
C VAL A 117 4.41 -13.11 -7.24
N ASN A 118 5.58 -13.74 -7.20
CA ASN A 118 5.69 -15.20 -7.24
C ASN A 118 5.00 -15.84 -6.04
N VAL A 119 4.30 -16.95 -6.27
CA VAL A 119 3.52 -17.66 -5.24
C VAL A 119 4.42 -18.07 -4.07
N ASN A 120 5.63 -18.59 -4.34
CA ASN A 120 6.58 -18.97 -3.29
C ASN A 120 7.06 -17.78 -2.45
N GLN A 121 7.28 -16.61 -3.07
CA GLN A 121 7.64 -15.39 -2.33
C GLN A 121 6.49 -14.93 -1.42
N LYS A 122 5.24 -14.99 -1.92
CA LYS A 122 4.06 -14.67 -1.10
C LYS A 122 3.94 -15.60 0.10
N ARG A 123 4.08 -16.91 -0.12
CA ARG A 123 4.05 -17.93 0.94
C ARG A 123 5.17 -17.69 1.96
N TYR A 124 6.37 -17.38 1.50
CA TYR A 124 7.50 -17.12 2.38
C TYR A 124 7.34 -15.84 3.22
N ALA A 125 6.77 -14.77 2.64
CA ALA A 125 6.40 -13.57 3.39
C ALA A 125 5.33 -13.85 4.46
N MET A 126 4.31 -14.67 4.14
CA MET A 126 3.29 -15.08 5.12
C MET A 126 3.91 -15.88 6.28
N VAL A 127 4.76 -16.84 5.97
CA VAL A 127 5.47 -17.66 6.97
C VAL A 127 6.35 -16.78 7.87
N SER A 128 7.11 -15.84 7.27
CA SER A 128 7.93 -14.87 8.04
C SER A 128 7.08 -13.99 8.95
N ALA A 129 5.89 -13.59 8.49
CA ALA A 129 4.97 -12.78 9.28
C ALA A 129 4.39 -13.56 10.47
N ILE A 130 3.97 -14.81 10.27
CA ILE A 130 3.47 -15.68 11.35
C ILE A 130 4.58 -15.95 12.37
N ALA A 131 5.80 -16.22 11.94
CA ALA A 131 6.93 -16.37 12.87
C ALA A 131 7.16 -15.11 13.72
N ALA A 132 7.04 -13.93 13.10
CA ALA A 132 7.20 -12.66 13.82
C ALA A 132 6.11 -12.39 14.87
N THR A 133 4.88 -12.90 14.71
CA THR A 133 3.83 -12.72 15.72
C THR A 133 4.09 -13.55 16.98
N GLY A 134 4.91 -14.61 16.89
CA GLY A 134 5.34 -15.40 18.05
C GLY A 134 6.47 -14.76 18.86
N VAL A 135 7.02 -13.61 18.43
CA VAL A 135 8.16 -12.94 19.10
C VAL A 135 7.67 -11.68 19.81
N PRO A 136 7.57 -11.66 21.15
CA PRO A 136 7.03 -10.53 21.90
C PRO A 136 7.73 -9.19 21.60
N ALA A 137 9.06 -9.21 21.46
CA ALA A 137 9.84 -8.01 21.15
C ALA A 137 9.43 -7.37 19.81
N LEU A 138 9.13 -8.18 18.78
CA LEU A 138 8.69 -7.66 17.48
C LEU A 138 7.27 -7.09 17.56
N VAL A 139 6.37 -7.76 18.31
CA VAL A 139 5.00 -7.28 18.53
C VAL A 139 5.00 -5.94 19.29
N MET A 140 5.77 -5.83 20.36
CA MET A 140 5.95 -4.59 21.12
C MET A 140 6.60 -3.49 20.28
N SER A 141 7.62 -3.82 19.48
CA SER A 141 8.28 -2.83 18.59
C SER A 141 7.34 -2.21 17.56
N LYS A 142 6.26 -2.92 17.19
CA LYS A 142 5.23 -2.41 16.28
C LYS A 142 4.24 -1.46 16.98
N GLY A 143 4.25 -1.42 18.32
CA GLY A 143 3.42 -0.53 19.14
C GLY A 143 2.19 -1.21 19.77
N HIS A 144 2.10 -2.54 19.76
CA HIS A 144 1.01 -3.24 20.45
C HIS A 144 1.25 -3.26 21.96
N MET A 145 0.23 -2.92 22.76
CA MET A 145 0.25 -3.03 24.22
C MET A 145 -0.08 -4.47 24.64
N VAL A 146 0.95 -5.27 24.89
CA VAL A 146 0.83 -6.71 25.21
C VAL A 146 1.41 -7.07 26.58
N GLN A 147 1.55 -6.08 27.48
CA GLN A 147 2.16 -6.25 28.80
C GLN A 147 1.35 -7.18 29.71
N GLU A 148 0.02 -7.19 29.57
CA GLU A 148 -0.91 -8.00 30.38
C GLU A 148 -1.31 -9.32 29.69
N VAL A 149 -0.77 -9.58 28.49
CA VAL A 149 -1.07 -10.82 27.75
C VAL A 149 -0.30 -11.97 28.38
N PRO A 150 -0.97 -13.09 28.74
CA PRO A 150 -0.34 -14.15 29.53
C PRO A 150 0.69 -14.97 28.74
N GLU A 151 0.49 -15.15 27.42
CA GLU A 151 1.40 -15.91 26.55
C GLU A 151 1.29 -15.45 25.09
N ILE A 152 2.41 -15.52 24.35
CA ILE A 152 2.48 -15.25 22.91
C ILE A 152 3.19 -16.45 22.23
N PRO A 153 2.63 -17.04 21.15
CA PRO A 153 1.35 -16.72 20.53
C PRO A 153 0.15 -17.07 21.43
N LEU A 154 -0.85 -16.17 21.48
CA LEU A 154 -2.06 -16.38 22.28
C LEU A 154 -2.99 -17.39 21.58
N VAL A 155 -3.32 -18.48 22.27
CA VAL A 155 -4.25 -19.51 21.79
C VAL A 155 -5.46 -19.55 22.71
N VAL A 156 -6.64 -19.54 22.13
CA VAL A 156 -7.91 -19.49 22.87
C VAL A 156 -8.83 -20.64 22.46
N SER A 157 -9.76 -21.01 23.33
CA SER A 157 -10.68 -22.13 23.10
C SER A 157 -11.64 -21.89 21.93
N ASP A 158 -12.02 -22.96 21.23
CA ASP A 158 -12.90 -22.90 20.05
C ASP A 158 -14.30 -22.33 20.35
N LYS A 159 -14.74 -22.32 21.61
CA LYS A 159 -16.02 -21.72 22.03
C LYS A 159 -16.19 -20.27 21.59
N ILE A 160 -15.08 -19.53 21.44
CA ILE A 160 -15.11 -18.13 20.99
C ILE A 160 -15.65 -18.01 19.56
N GLN A 161 -15.57 -19.06 18.74
CA GLN A 161 -16.12 -19.06 17.38
C GLN A 161 -17.66 -19.02 17.37
N GLU A 162 -18.32 -19.42 18.47
CA GLU A 162 -19.78 -19.45 18.62
C GLU A 162 -20.36 -18.13 19.16
N TYR A 163 -19.51 -17.14 19.42
CA TYR A 163 -19.93 -15.87 19.99
C TYR A 163 -20.86 -15.11 19.05
N ASN A 164 -22.11 -15.02 19.47
CA ASN A 164 -23.10 -14.07 18.97
C ASN A 164 -23.32 -13.00 20.02
N LYS A 165 -23.56 -11.75 19.58
CA LYS A 165 -23.81 -10.63 20.49
C LYS A 165 -25.21 -10.67 21.08
#